data_AF-A0A1A6GQ56-F1
#
_entry.id   AF-A0A1A6GQ56-F1
#
_cell.length_a   1.000
_cell.length_b   1.000
_cell.length_c   1.000
_cell.angle_alpha   90.00
_cell.angle_beta   90.00
_cell.angle_gamma   90.00
#
_symmetry.space_group_name_H-M   'P 1'
#
loop_
_entity.id
_entity.type
_entity.pdbx_description
1 polymer ?
#
loop_
_entity_poly.entity_id
_entity_poly.type
_entity_poly.pdbx_seq_one_letter_code
_entity_poly.pdbx_strand_id
1 'polypeptide(L)' 'MNDKIRMIFSNLGSSYANQLGFRDSWVFLGAKDLKSKSPFEQFLKNNPETNKYEGWPELLELEGCVPRK' A
#
# COMPACT_ATOMS: atom_id res chain seq x y z
N MET A 1 -7.49 10.32 3.56
CA MET A 1 -8.10 9.28 2.70
C MET A 1 -9.46 8.91 3.30
N ASN A 2 -10.55 9.03 2.55
CA ASN A 2 -11.90 8.74 3.03
C ASN A 2 -12.33 7.30 2.68
N ASP A 3 -13.46 6.84 3.23
CA ASP A 3 -13.91 5.46 3.10
C ASP A 3 -14.18 5.04 1.65
N LYS A 4 -14.71 5.96 0.82
CA LYS A 4 -14.93 5.69 -0.61
C LYS A 4 -13.63 5.37 -1.34
N ILE A 5 -12.58 6.15 -1.08
CA ILE A 5 -11.27 5.92 -1.70
C ILE A 5 -10.63 4.62 -1.16
N ARG A 6 -10.74 4.35 0.15
CA ARG A 6 -10.23 3.10 0.74
C ARG A 6 -10.90 1.87 0.12
N MET A 7 -12.22 1.92 -0.07
CA MET A 7 -12.98 0.87 -0.75
C MET A 7 -12.51 0.65 -2.19
N ILE A 8 -12.23 1.72 -2.94
CA ILE A 8 -11.72 1.59 -4.32
C ILE A 8 -10.38 0.83 -4.33
N PHE A 9 -9.43 1.18 -3.46
CA PHE A 9 -8.13 0.49 -3.42
C PHE A 9 -8.25 -0.95 -2.91
N SER A 10 -9.11 -1.21 -1.93
CA SER A 10 -9.41 -2.58 -1.49
C SER A 10 -9.99 -3.43 -2.63
N ASN A 11 -10.89 -2.86 -3.45
CA ASN A 11 -11.46 -3.53 -4.62
C ASN A 11 -10.44 -3.78 -5.74
N LEU A 12 -9.34 -3.02 -5.77
CA LEU A 12 -8.21 -3.25 -6.68
C LEU A 12 -7.20 -4.30 -6.15
N GLY A 13 -7.46 -4.85 -4.95
CA GLY A 13 -6.65 -5.91 -4.35
C GLY A 13 -5.73 -5.48 -3.20
N SER A 14 -5.86 -4.26 -2.67
CA SER A 14 -5.03 -3.80 -1.56
C SER A 14 -5.44 -4.44 -0.23
N SER A 15 -4.44 -4.92 0.51
CA SER A 15 -4.56 -5.42 1.88
C SER A 15 -4.48 -4.31 2.92
N TYR A 16 -3.74 -3.22 2.62
CA TYR A 16 -3.41 -2.20 3.60
C TYR A 16 -4.23 -0.90 3.46
N ALA A 17 -4.97 -0.71 2.37
CA ALA A 17 -5.74 0.50 2.10
C ALA A 17 -6.66 0.95 3.24
N ASN A 18 -7.24 0.01 3.99
CA ASN A 18 -8.14 0.33 5.11
C ASN A 18 -7.40 0.81 6.37
N GLN A 19 -6.13 0.42 6.56
CA GLN A 19 -5.35 0.76 7.75
C GLN A 19 -4.32 1.87 7.52
N LEU A 20 -4.17 2.38 6.28
CA LEU A 20 -3.26 3.48 5.98
C LEU A 20 -3.54 4.70 6.86
N GLY A 21 -2.53 5.08 7.64
CA GLY A 21 -2.51 6.19 8.57
C GLY A 21 -1.69 7.39 8.07
N PHE A 22 -1.45 8.32 8.99
CA PHE A 22 -0.69 9.53 8.71
C PHE A 22 0.81 9.23 8.58
N ARG A 23 1.38 9.57 7.43
CA ARG A 23 2.79 9.40 7.07
C ARG A 23 3.28 7.95 6.96
N ASP A 24 2.36 7.00 6.82
CA ASP A 24 2.76 5.65 6.45
C ASP A 24 3.32 5.67 5.02
N SER A 25 4.41 4.95 4.78
CA SER A 25 4.92 4.68 3.43
C SER A 25 4.14 3.49 2.86
N TRP A 26 3.65 3.62 1.64
CA TRP A 26 2.89 2.56 0.98
C TRP A 26 3.09 2.59 -0.53
N VAL A 27 3.39 1.42 -1.10
CA VAL A 27 3.49 1.21 -2.54
C VAL A 27 2.64 0.01 -2.90
N PHE A 28 1.86 0.16 -3.98
CA PHE A 28 0.85 -0.82 -4.35
C PHE A 28 0.65 -0.84 -5.85
N LEU A 29 0.63 -2.05 -6.41
CA LEU A 29 0.19 -2.29 -7.78
C LEU A 29 -1.04 -3.19 -7.73
N GLY A 30 -2.18 -2.65 -8.12
CA GLY A 30 -3.46 -3.35 -8.16
C GLY A 30 -3.95 -3.60 -9.58
N ALA A 31 -5.04 -4.37 -9.69
CA ALA A 31 -5.74 -4.58 -10.95
C ALA A 31 -7.24 -4.59 -10.73
N LYS A 32 -7.98 -4.06 -11.70
CA LYS A 32 -9.45 -4.17 -11.71
C LYS A 32 -9.85 -5.63 -11.92
N ASP A 33 -10.88 -6.06 -11.21
CA ASP A 33 -11.45 -7.42 -11.25
C ASP A 33 -10.50 -8.51 -10.73
N LEU A 34 -9.50 -8.13 -9.93
CA LEU A 34 -8.63 -9.08 -9.23
C LEU A 34 -9.45 -9.82 -8.17
N LYS A 35 -9.55 -11.16 -8.28
CA LYS A 35 -10.31 -11.99 -7.31
C LYS A 35 -9.58 -12.19 -5.98
N SER A 36 -8.27 -11.93 -5.95
CA SER A 36 -7.40 -12.10 -4.78
C SER A 36 -6.77 -10.77 -4.38
N LYS A 37 -6.06 -10.76 -3.25
CA LYS A 37 -5.15 -9.65 -2.92
C LYS A 37 -4.00 -9.58 -3.93
N SER A 38 -3.49 -8.38 -4.16
CA SER A 38 -2.32 -8.19 -5.01
C SER A 38 -1.07 -8.77 -4.32
N PRO A 39 -0.22 -9.53 -5.03
CA PRO A 39 1.10 -9.90 -4.51
C PRO A 39 2.09 -8.72 -4.52
N PHE A 40 1.72 -7.60 -5.15
CA PHE A 40 2.57 -6.43 -5.34
C PHE A 40 2.12 -5.28 -4.41
N GLU A 41 2.45 -5.41 -3.13
CA GLU A 41 2.10 -4.40 -2.12
C GLU A 41 3.12 -4.40 -0.98
N GLN A 42 3.61 -3.23 -0.59
CA GLN A 42 4.43 -3.04 0.60
C GLN A 42 3.93 -1.85 1.41
N PHE A 43 4.13 -1.93 2.72
CA PHE A 43 3.63 -0.95 3.69
C PHE A 43 4.62 -0.82 4.85
N LEU A 44 4.90 0.42 5.26
CA LEU A 44 5.61 0.73 6.49
C LEU A 44 4.81 1.74 7.30
N LYS A 45 4.54 1.36 8.54
CA LYS A 45 3.84 2.23 9.49
C LYS A 45 4.77 3.32 9.98
N ASN A 46 4.26 4.54 10.05
CA ASN A 46 4.89 5.64 10.75
C ASN A 46 5.02 5.29 12.24
N ASN A 47 6.26 5.16 12.70
CA ASN A 47 6.59 4.97 14.10
C ASN A 47 7.80 5.84 14.46
N PRO A 48 7.64 6.86 15.32
CA PRO A 48 8.73 7.74 15.74
C PRO A 48 9.98 7.02 16.27
N GLU A 49 9.83 5.81 16.83
CA GLU A 49 10.95 5.03 17.38
C GLU A 49 11.78 4.32 16.31
N THR A 50 11.19 4.03 15.15
CA THR A 50 11.83 3.22 14.08
C THR A 50 11.94 3.95 12.75
N ASN A 51 11.46 5.20 12.68
CA ASN A 51 11.51 6.01 11.47
C ASN A 51 12.96 6.32 11.07
N LYS A 52 13.26 6.17 9.78
CA LYS A 52 14.58 6.49 9.20
C LYS A 52 14.82 7.99 9.09
N TYR A 53 13.76 8.76 8.85
CA TYR A 53 13.79 10.21 8.72
C TYR A 53 13.00 10.87 9.85
N GLU A 54 13.15 12.18 10.00
CA GLU A 54 12.44 12.94 11.02
C GLU A 54 10.91 12.87 10.82
N GLY A 55 10.27 11.97 11.56
CA GLY A 55 8.84 11.72 11.52
C GLY A 55 8.33 11.04 10.24
N TRP A 56 9.18 10.34 9.49
CA TRP A 56 8.80 9.56 8.30
C TRP A 56 9.52 8.19 8.24
N PRO A 57 8.83 7.10 7.87
CA PRO A 57 9.46 5.81 7.56
C PRO A 57 10.41 5.92 6.38
N GLU A 58 11.17 4.85 6.14
CA GLU A 58 11.99 4.78 4.94
C GLU A 58 11.18 4.67 3.65
N LEU A 59 11.87 4.93 2.54
CA LEU A 59 11.32 4.78 1.20
C LEU A 59 11.08 3.30 0.91
N LEU A 60 9.92 3.01 0.31
CA LEU A 60 9.58 1.67 -0.16
C LEU A 60 9.86 1.53 -1.66
N GLU A 61 10.46 0.41 -2.03
CA GLU A 61 10.67 0.03 -3.43
C GLU A 61 9.94 -1.28 -3.70
N LEU A 62 9.32 -1.37 -4.88
CA LEU A 62 8.60 -2.54 -5.32
C LEU A 62 8.95 -2.79 -6.78
N GLU A 63 9.52 -3.95 -7.04
CA GLU A 63 9.86 -4.42 -8.39
C GLU A 63 9.23 -5.78 -8.65
N GLY A 64 9.03 -6.11 -9.92
CA GLY A 64 8.47 -7.40 -10.31
C GLY A 64 7.90 -7.40 -11.72
N CYS A 65 7.36 -8.55 -12.10
CA CYS A 65 6.78 -8.79 -13.42
C CYS A 65 5.27 -8.94 -13.31
N VAL A 66 4.51 -8.10 -14.01
CA VAL A 66 3.05 -8.22 -14.09
C VAL A 66 2.68 -9.19 -15.22
N PRO A 67 2.02 -10.32 -14.94
CA PRO A 67 1.56 -11.24 -15.97
C PRO A 67 0.63 -10.52 -16.96
N ARG A 68 0.80 -10.79 -18.26
CA ARG A 68 -0.12 -10.27 -19.28
C ARG A 68 -1.41 -11.10 -19.24
N LYS A 69 -2.54 -10.43 -19.42
CA LYS A 69 -3.85 -11.07 -19.63
C LYS A 69 -3.87 -11.84 -20.95
#